data_AF-A0A7V6ECJ2-F1
#
_entry.id   AF-A0A7V6ECJ2-F1
#
_cell.length_a   1.000
_cell.length_b   1.000
_cell.length_c   1.000
_cell.angle_alpha   90.00
_cell.angle_beta   90.00
_cell.angle_gamma   90.00
#
_symmetry.space_group_name_H-M   'P 1'
#
loop_
_entity.id
_entity.type
_entity.pdbx_description
1 polymer ?
#
loop_
_entity_poly.entity_id
_entity_poly.type
_entity_poly.pdbx_seq_one_letter_code
_entity_poly.pdbx_strand_id
1 'polypeptide(L)'
;KDPQEIPQAWVLYKEVQRYYDHGMRVPDDITIIFCDDNWQNIRRVPPGNELNRKGGYGFYFHLDYVGLPRNYKWLNTVQLPKIWEQLNIAYSYGIHQIWILNVGDIKPLEIPIEYFFHMAWNPRLQLLQDSMEYLKLWATREFGTNFASDIAKITAQYFKFNSRRKPELLDPTTYSVINFNEADQVLNEWQSIQQKAEHIYRQLPEQYQDAYYQLVLYPVCASANLNQLYITVAKNHLYARQGRQTANYLANLASEFFEYDSKLTDLYHRLGNGKWKHIMKQTHIGYTGWQQPPTNIMPKVQLISPPPCASPAVSVQGSENLWTNSLTPAILPNIDFLYDQQRYIDIINRGTMPFQFHVTINSPWLHLSQTNGWVTNEVRLWVNVDWPLAPTGIGTSSIVISPSFGSPVNVLVSTFKPETTKPITIAGFYEYAPPSGFISIEATNYSKNVSPHFIKWKEIPDFGHTGSGMTPLPLTTNSFTPAVDSPHLEYLFYSFSTGKVSTVLYIAPTLNFLPNKPLRIGVSLDNHSPHIITILPEHYEALDSNTDWQETVKNNYRKIISHHTINHPGEHKLLIWMVDP
;
A
#
# COMPACT_ATOMS: atom_id res chain seq x y z
N LYS A 1 34.63 -17.29 38.01
CA LYS A 1 34.21 -17.98 36.77
C LYS A 1 35.03 -17.38 35.65
N ASP A 2 35.45 -18.19 34.69
CA ASP A 2 36.04 -17.66 33.46
C ASP A 2 34.99 -16.78 32.78
N PRO A 3 35.31 -15.54 32.33
CA PRO A 3 34.37 -14.72 31.57
C PRO A 3 33.71 -15.47 30.40
N GLN A 4 34.41 -16.41 29.75
CA GLN A 4 33.88 -17.21 28.63
C GLN A 4 32.77 -18.19 29.05
N GLU A 5 32.63 -18.48 30.36
CA GLU A 5 31.57 -19.33 30.91
C GLU A 5 30.32 -18.52 31.33
N ILE A 6 30.37 -17.19 31.21
CA ILE A 6 29.28 -16.28 31.56
C ILE A 6 28.64 -15.80 30.25
N PRO A 7 27.34 -16.08 30.01
CA PRO A 7 26.66 -15.60 28.81
C PRO A 7 26.73 -14.06 28.71
N GLN A 8 27.27 -13.59 27.60
CA GLN A 8 27.43 -12.18 27.29
C GLN A 8 26.82 -11.90 25.91
N ALA A 9 26.17 -10.76 25.76
CA ALA A 9 25.64 -10.33 24.48
C ALA A 9 25.95 -8.85 24.24
N TRP A 10 26.23 -8.49 23.00
CA TRP A 10 26.43 -7.11 22.58
C TRP A 10 25.52 -6.78 21.41
N VAL A 11 24.58 -5.85 21.64
CA VAL A 11 23.72 -5.29 20.61
C VAL A 11 24.49 -4.26 19.80
N LEU A 12 24.73 -4.55 18.53
CA LEU A 12 25.41 -3.63 17.61
C LEU A 12 24.37 -2.69 16.99
N TYR A 13 23.86 -1.76 17.80
CA TYR A 13 22.77 -0.87 17.41
C TYR A 13 23.29 0.38 16.67
N LYS A 14 22.60 0.78 15.60
CA LYS A 14 22.89 1.99 14.79
C LYS A 14 24.36 2.13 14.41
N GLU A 15 25.08 3.12 14.93
CA GLU A 15 26.47 3.43 14.60
C GLU A 15 27.46 2.33 15.03
N VAL A 16 27.11 1.54 16.07
CA VAL A 16 28.01 0.49 16.57
C VAL A 16 28.16 -0.64 15.56
N GLN A 17 27.12 -0.93 14.75
CA GLN A 17 27.23 -1.88 13.63
C GLN A 17 28.29 -1.40 12.63
N ARG A 18 28.35 -0.10 12.34
CA ARG A 18 29.34 0.46 11.42
C ARG A 18 30.76 0.27 11.94
N TYR A 19 31.00 0.45 13.23
CA TYR A 19 32.32 0.20 13.82
C TYR A 19 32.74 -1.27 13.64
N TYR A 20 31.81 -2.20 13.85
CA TYR A 20 32.03 -3.62 13.59
C TYR A 20 32.37 -3.90 12.12
N ASP A 21 31.60 -3.33 11.19
CA ASP A 21 31.84 -3.46 9.75
C ASP A 21 33.22 -2.90 9.31
N HIS A 22 33.78 -1.96 10.09
CA HIS A 22 35.11 -1.36 9.86
C HIS A 22 36.22 -1.99 10.72
N GLY A 23 35.97 -3.16 11.32
CA GLY A 23 37.01 -3.96 11.99
C GLY A 23 37.10 -3.80 13.51
N MET A 24 36.09 -3.20 14.16
CA MET A 24 35.97 -3.28 15.63
C MET A 24 35.90 -4.75 16.06
N ARG A 25 36.81 -5.14 16.96
CA ARG A 25 36.91 -6.52 17.44
C ARG A 25 35.90 -6.78 18.55
N VAL A 26 35.18 -7.89 18.44
CA VAL A 26 34.33 -8.43 19.50
C VAL A 26 34.90 -9.78 19.93
N PRO A 27 35.10 -10.05 21.24
CA PRO A 27 35.48 -11.36 21.75
C PRO A 27 34.58 -12.50 21.22
N ASP A 28 35.18 -13.65 20.92
CA ASP A 28 34.52 -14.73 20.16
C ASP A 28 33.34 -15.40 20.88
N ASP A 29 33.37 -15.39 22.21
CA ASP A 29 32.36 -15.94 23.12
C ASP A 29 31.13 -15.04 23.32
N ILE A 30 31.21 -13.75 22.94
CA ILE A 30 30.09 -12.81 23.08
C ILE A 30 29.11 -13.00 21.91
N THR A 31 27.83 -13.21 22.23
CA THR A 31 26.76 -13.21 21.22
C THR A 31 26.59 -11.81 20.61
N ILE A 32 26.75 -11.71 19.30
CA ILE A 32 26.49 -10.46 18.58
C ILE A 32 25.02 -10.38 18.22
N ILE A 33 24.33 -9.32 18.65
CA ILE A 33 22.93 -9.08 18.29
C ILE A 33 22.87 -8.03 17.20
N PHE A 34 22.51 -8.44 15.98
CA PHE A 34 22.20 -7.52 14.89
C PHE A 34 20.78 -6.97 15.06
N CYS A 35 20.52 -5.81 14.45
CA CYS A 35 19.23 -5.15 14.54
C CYS A 35 18.60 -5.00 13.15
N ASP A 36 17.29 -4.87 13.13
CA ASP A 36 16.64 -4.24 11.98
C ASP A 36 16.96 -2.73 11.93
N ASP A 37 16.44 -2.05 10.93
CA ASP A 37 16.55 -0.60 10.75
C ASP A 37 15.53 0.18 11.59
N ASN A 38 14.94 -0.44 12.61
CA ASN A 38 13.77 0.02 13.36
C ASN A 38 12.47 0.07 12.54
N TRP A 39 12.47 -0.42 11.29
CA TRP A 39 11.32 -0.45 10.40
C TRP A 39 11.16 -1.84 9.78
N GLN A 40 11.47 -2.88 10.58
CA GLN A 40 11.28 -4.27 10.24
C GLN A 40 12.22 -4.78 9.13
N ASN A 41 13.31 -4.08 8.77
CA ASN A 41 14.25 -4.54 7.75
C ASN A 41 15.60 -4.89 8.37
N ILE A 42 15.96 -6.17 8.39
CA ILE A 42 17.25 -6.67 8.88
C ILE A 42 18.40 -5.96 8.16
N ARG A 43 19.32 -5.39 8.95
CA ARG A 43 20.44 -4.60 8.40
C ARG A 43 21.61 -5.46 7.97
N ARG A 44 21.82 -6.59 8.64
CA ARG A 44 23.00 -7.43 8.48
C ARG A 44 22.74 -8.86 8.94
N VAL A 45 23.31 -9.81 8.21
CA VAL A 45 23.48 -11.22 8.61
C VAL A 45 24.96 -11.60 8.58
N PRO A 46 25.39 -12.63 9.33
CA PRO A 46 26.78 -13.05 9.30
C PRO A 46 27.13 -13.71 7.94
N PRO A 47 28.13 -13.21 7.20
CA PRO A 47 28.59 -13.83 5.96
C PRO A 47 29.49 -15.04 6.25
N GLY A 48 29.38 -16.12 5.46
CA GLY A 48 30.42 -17.15 5.30
C GLY A 48 31.23 -17.51 6.55
N ASN A 49 32.45 -16.98 6.66
CA ASN A 49 33.42 -17.26 7.74
C ASN A 49 33.00 -16.73 9.12
N GLU A 50 32.13 -15.73 9.20
CA GLU A 50 31.58 -15.19 10.44
C GLU A 50 30.64 -16.18 11.15
N LEU A 51 30.04 -17.13 10.42
CA LEU A 51 29.11 -18.13 10.98
C LEU A 51 29.73 -19.02 12.07
N ASN A 52 31.06 -19.12 12.13
CA ASN A 52 31.76 -20.03 13.04
C ASN A 52 32.07 -19.44 14.43
N ARG A 53 31.64 -18.20 14.71
CA ARG A 53 31.88 -17.57 16.03
C ARG A 53 31.18 -18.35 17.15
N LYS A 54 31.89 -18.60 18.25
CA LYS A 54 31.38 -19.41 19.37
C LYS A 54 30.14 -18.82 20.04
N GLY A 55 30.12 -17.50 20.23
CA GLY A 55 29.00 -16.79 20.84
C GLY A 55 27.73 -16.75 19.98
N GLY A 56 27.84 -17.12 18.70
CA GLY A 56 26.73 -17.07 17.76
C GLY A 56 26.17 -15.66 17.55
N TYR A 57 24.96 -15.62 16.98
CA TYR A 57 24.29 -14.38 16.62
C TYR A 57 22.86 -14.32 17.13
N GLY A 58 22.42 -13.12 17.47
CA GLY A 58 21.04 -12.79 17.79
C GLY A 58 20.46 -11.70 16.89
N PHE A 59 19.15 -11.48 17.01
CA PHE A 59 18.39 -10.50 16.26
C PHE A 59 17.52 -9.66 17.19
N TYR A 60 17.55 -8.34 17.00
CA TYR A 60 16.66 -7.37 17.65
C TYR A 60 15.73 -6.75 16.60
N PHE A 61 14.44 -7.05 16.72
CA PHE A 61 13.40 -6.67 15.76
C PHE A 61 12.38 -5.72 16.39
N HIS A 62 11.79 -4.81 15.61
CA HIS A 62 10.84 -3.82 16.12
C HIS A 62 9.41 -4.08 15.63
N LEU A 63 8.43 -3.99 16.54
CA LEU A 63 7.01 -3.78 16.22
C LEU A 63 6.50 -2.39 16.62
N ASP A 64 7.32 -1.63 17.33
CA ASP A 64 7.08 -0.26 17.80
C ASP A 64 8.38 0.55 17.67
N TYR A 65 8.31 1.85 17.41
CA TYR A 65 9.51 2.69 17.40
C TYR A 65 9.27 4.15 17.77
N VAL A 66 10.22 4.69 18.54
CA VAL A 66 10.40 6.13 18.81
C VAL A 66 11.64 6.61 18.05
N GLY A 67 11.43 7.36 16.97
CA GLY A 67 12.52 7.93 16.18
C GLY A 67 12.12 8.35 14.77
N LEU A 68 13.14 8.48 13.91
CA LEU A 68 12.98 8.89 12.52
C LEU A 68 12.53 7.73 11.61
N PRO A 69 11.94 8.03 10.44
CA PRO A 69 11.44 9.34 10.01
C PRO A 69 10.21 9.84 10.79
N ARG A 70 9.48 8.93 11.45
CA ARG A 70 8.37 9.24 12.35
C ARG A 70 8.11 8.09 13.31
N ASN A 71 7.73 8.39 14.54
CA ASN A 71 7.28 7.35 15.46
C ASN A 71 6.12 6.54 14.88
N TYR A 72 6.01 5.29 15.30
CA TYR A 72 4.78 4.50 15.16
C TYR A 72 4.57 3.69 16.44
N LYS A 73 3.53 4.05 17.19
CA LYS A 73 3.38 3.64 18.59
C LYS A 73 1.96 3.30 19.01
N TRP A 74 0.99 3.54 18.14
CA TRP A 74 -0.41 3.48 18.54
C TRP A 74 -1.05 2.10 18.39
N LEU A 75 -0.98 1.53 17.19
CA LEU A 75 -1.61 0.25 16.83
C LEU A 75 -0.61 -0.65 16.09
N ASN A 76 -0.98 -1.91 15.87
CA ASN A 76 -0.17 -2.77 14.99
C ASN A 76 -0.15 -2.18 13.57
N THR A 77 1.05 -2.15 12.99
CA THR A 77 1.31 -1.72 11.61
C THR A 77 2.15 -2.74 10.84
N VAL A 78 2.40 -3.91 11.42
CA VAL A 78 3.30 -4.93 10.88
C VAL A 78 2.50 -6.16 10.45
N GLN A 79 2.68 -6.55 9.19
CA GLN A 79 2.11 -7.77 8.63
C GLN A 79 2.85 -9.01 9.15
N LEU A 80 2.13 -10.09 9.44
CA LEU A 80 2.74 -11.40 9.73
C LEU A 80 3.67 -11.91 8.61
N PRO A 81 3.32 -11.82 7.30
CA PRO A 81 4.23 -12.23 6.24
C PRO A 81 5.53 -11.41 6.20
N LYS A 82 5.52 -10.15 6.67
CA LYS A 82 6.74 -9.34 6.83
C LYS A 82 7.64 -9.87 7.96
N ILE A 83 7.04 -10.22 9.10
CA ILE A 83 7.76 -10.87 10.20
C ILE A 83 8.36 -12.19 9.71
N TRP A 84 7.59 -13.00 9.00
CA TRP A 84 8.06 -14.27 8.44
C TRP A 84 9.25 -14.11 7.51
N GLU A 85 9.15 -13.22 6.54
CA GLU A 85 10.20 -13.01 5.54
C GLU A 85 11.52 -12.60 6.19
N GLN A 86 11.48 -11.70 7.16
CA GLN A 86 12.67 -11.19 7.86
C GLN A 86 13.28 -12.18 8.84
N LEU A 87 12.46 -12.90 9.59
CA LEU A 87 12.95 -13.95 10.50
C LEU A 87 13.43 -15.18 9.74
N ASN A 88 12.86 -15.47 8.56
CA ASN A 88 13.38 -16.50 7.68
C ASN A 88 14.76 -16.13 7.12
N ILE A 89 15.03 -14.86 6.80
CA ILE A 89 16.38 -14.37 6.48
C ILE A 89 17.31 -14.60 7.68
N ALA A 90 16.96 -14.09 8.86
CA ALA A 90 17.80 -14.24 10.05
C ALA A 90 18.14 -15.71 10.35
N TYR A 91 17.13 -16.58 10.33
CA TYR A 91 17.30 -18.01 10.56
C TYR A 91 18.14 -18.69 9.46
N SER A 92 17.90 -18.37 8.19
CA SER A 92 18.63 -18.99 7.06
C SER A 92 20.14 -18.67 7.10
N TYR A 93 20.50 -17.53 7.71
CA TYR A 93 21.88 -17.10 7.88
C TYR A 93 22.43 -17.30 9.31
N GLY A 94 21.92 -18.28 10.06
CA GLY A 94 22.57 -18.74 11.30
C GLY A 94 22.37 -17.84 12.53
N ILE A 95 21.42 -16.90 12.49
CA ILE A 95 21.08 -16.06 13.65
C ILE A 95 20.08 -16.82 14.53
N HIS A 96 20.58 -17.71 15.40
CA HIS A 96 19.75 -18.65 16.18
C HIS A 96 19.82 -18.46 17.69
N GLN A 97 20.75 -17.65 18.20
CA GLN A 97 21.10 -17.67 19.63
C GLN A 97 20.10 -16.89 20.48
N ILE A 98 19.75 -15.65 20.08
CA ILE A 98 18.89 -14.74 20.85
C ILE A 98 18.01 -13.95 19.90
N TRP A 99 16.69 -14.05 20.00
CA TRP A 99 15.75 -13.17 19.30
C TRP A 99 15.01 -12.29 20.31
N ILE A 100 15.10 -10.97 20.15
CA ILE A 100 14.51 -9.96 21.02
C ILE A 100 13.55 -9.11 20.17
N LEU A 101 12.40 -8.79 20.75
CA LEU A 101 11.34 -8.03 20.12
C LEU A 101 11.04 -6.75 20.89
N ASN A 102 11.11 -5.60 20.23
CA ASN A 102 10.54 -4.36 20.77
C ASN A 102 9.03 -4.37 20.52
N VAL A 103 8.26 -4.30 21.60
CA VAL A 103 6.80 -4.42 21.61
C VAL A 103 6.10 -3.16 22.12
N GLY A 104 6.83 -2.05 22.31
CA GLY A 104 6.27 -0.84 22.91
C GLY A 104 5.55 -1.13 24.23
N ASP A 105 4.27 -0.77 24.29
CA ASP A 105 3.40 -0.96 25.45
C ASP A 105 2.79 -2.38 25.57
N ILE A 106 3.29 -3.36 24.80
CA ILE A 106 2.79 -4.75 24.67
C ILE A 106 1.43 -4.81 23.95
N LYS A 107 0.43 -4.09 24.44
CA LYS A 107 -0.88 -3.98 23.78
C LYS A 107 -0.86 -2.79 22.82
N PRO A 108 -1.45 -2.88 21.61
CA PRO A 108 -2.26 -3.99 21.07
C PRO A 108 -1.48 -4.85 20.05
N LEU A 109 -0.31 -5.38 20.44
CA LEU A 109 0.57 -6.15 19.56
C LEU A 109 0.55 -7.66 19.86
N GLU A 110 -0.49 -8.17 20.52
CA GLU A 110 -0.56 -9.55 21.02
C GLU A 110 -0.32 -10.59 19.92
N ILE A 111 -0.95 -10.40 18.76
CA ILE A 111 -0.90 -11.34 17.62
C ILE A 111 0.49 -11.40 16.98
N PRO A 112 1.12 -10.27 16.56
CA PRO A 112 2.48 -10.32 16.02
C PRO A 112 3.53 -10.73 17.06
N ILE A 113 3.32 -10.44 18.35
CA ILE A 113 4.19 -10.94 19.44
C ILE A 113 4.15 -12.47 19.49
N GLU A 114 2.95 -13.05 19.52
CA GLU A 114 2.78 -14.51 19.58
C GLU A 114 3.39 -15.17 18.35
N TYR A 115 3.14 -14.61 17.17
CA TYR A 115 3.70 -15.11 15.91
C TYR A 115 5.24 -15.09 15.90
N PHE A 116 5.85 -13.98 16.34
CA PHE A 116 7.30 -13.87 16.47
C PHE A 116 7.87 -14.96 17.38
N PHE A 117 7.26 -15.20 18.53
CA PHE A 117 7.75 -16.23 19.46
C PHE A 117 7.51 -17.66 18.96
N HIS A 118 6.44 -17.92 18.21
CA HIS A 118 6.28 -19.19 17.52
C HIS A 118 7.35 -19.42 16.44
N MET A 119 7.74 -18.37 15.70
CA MET A 119 8.88 -18.44 14.79
C MET A 119 10.20 -18.67 15.53
N ALA A 120 10.42 -18.00 16.66
CA ALA A 120 11.62 -18.19 17.48
C ALA A 120 11.71 -19.62 18.04
N TRP A 121 10.58 -20.21 18.43
CA TRP A 121 10.50 -21.58 18.93
C TRP A 121 10.76 -22.62 17.83
N ASN A 122 10.08 -22.49 16.68
CA ASN A 122 10.27 -23.38 15.54
C ASN A 122 9.98 -22.68 14.20
N PRO A 123 11.01 -22.12 13.54
CA PRO A 123 10.85 -21.34 12.31
C PRO A 123 10.52 -22.20 11.08
N ARG A 124 10.59 -23.53 11.18
CA ARG A 124 10.31 -24.46 10.07
C ARG A 124 8.87 -24.92 9.99
N LEU A 125 7.99 -24.43 10.86
CA LEU A 125 6.56 -24.74 10.77
C LEU A 125 5.99 -24.12 9.50
N GLN A 126 5.54 -24.96 8.56
CA GLN A 126 4.98 -24.51 7.29
C GLN A 126 3.79 -23.56 7.48
N LEU A 127 3.01 -23.76 8.55
CA LEU A 127 1.93 -22.86 8.96
C LEU A 127 2.39 -21.40 9.12
N LEU A 128 3.63 -21.17 9.54
CA LEU A 128 4.18 -19.82 9.72
C LEU A 128 4.52 -19.16 8.38
N GLN A 129 4.56 -19.89 7.27
CA GLN A 129 4.64 -19.27 5.94
C GLN A 129 3.25 -18.83 5.45
N ASP A 130 2.20 -19.53 5.86
CA ASP A 130 0.81 -19.19 5.57
C ASP A 130 0.17 -18.45 6.76
N SER A 131 0.39 -17.14 6.81
CA SER A 131 -0.14 -16.29 7.88
C SER A 131 -1.66 -16.34 8.01
N MET A 132 -2.39 -16.68 6.93
CA MET A 132 -3.85 -16.76 6.97
C MET A 132 -4.30 -17.99 7.76
N GLU A 133 -3.69 -19.14 7.53
CA GLU A 133 -4.00 -20.35 8.29
C GLU A 133 -3.57 -20.18 9.77
N TYR A 134 -2.43 -19.52 10.03
CA TYR A 134 -2.04 -19.17 11.40
C TYR A 134 -3.11 -18.33 12.11
N LEU A 135 -3.57 -17.26 11.47
CA LEU A 135 -4.60 -16.37 12.02
C LEU A 135 -5.94 -17.09 12.23
N LYS A 136 -6.29 -18.05 11.38
CA LYS A 136 -7.50 -18.86 11.54
C LYS A 136 -7.41 -19.77 12.77
N LEU A 137 -6.25 -20.38 13.03
CA LEU A 137 -6.03 -21.18 14.24
C LEU A 137 -6.05 -20.31 15.50
N TRP A 138 -5.40 -19.14 15.47
CA TRP A 138 -5.49 -18.15 16.53
C TRP A 138 -6.95 -17.75 16.79
N ALA A 139 -7.70 -17.35 15.78
CA ALA A 139 -9.10 -16.95 15.92
C ALA A 139 -9.99 -18.09 16.43
N THR A 140 -9.72 -19.33 16.00
CA THR A 140 -10.42 -20.52 16.51
C THR A 140 -10.18 -20.71 18.00
N ARG A 141 -8.93 -20.52 18.46
CA ARG A 141 -8.57 -20.63 19.87
C ARG A 141 -9.27 -19.56 20.71
N GLU A 142 -9.28 -18.32 20.25
CA GLU A 142 -9.82 -17.20 21.03
C GLU A 142 -11.35 -17.09 21.02
N PHE A 143 -11.99 -17.41 19.88
CA PHE A 143 -13.40 -17.09 19.63
C PHE A 143 -14.25 -18.29 19.19
N GLY A 144 -13.66 -19.47 19.07
CA GLY A 144 -14.31 -20.67 18.53
C GLY A 144 -14.38 -20.68 17.00
N THR A 145 -14.98 -21.74 16.44
CA THR A 145 -14.91 -22.04 15.01
C THR A 145 -15.86 -21.20 14.14
N ASN A 146 -16.98 -20.74 14.70
CA ASN A 146 -18.09 -20.15 13.92
C ASN A 146 -17.66 -18.97 13.03
N PHE A 147 -16.82 -18.07 13.55
CA PHE A 147 -16.36 -16.87 12.82
C PHE A 147 -14.85 -16.87 12.56
N ALA A 148 -14.13 -17.93 12.90
CA ALA A 148 -12.66 -17.94 12.88
C ALA A 148 -12.05 -17.50 11.54
N SER A 149 -12.62 -17.95 10.42
CA SER A 149 -12.11 -17.57 9.08
C SER A 149 -12.34 -16.09 8.76
N ASP A 150 -13.46 -15.50 9.18
CA ASP A 150 -13.75 -14.10 8.91
C ASP A 150 -12.92 -13.19 9.82
N ILE A 151 -12.76 -13.58 11.08
CA ILE A 151 -11.89 -12.89 12.04
C ILE A 151 -10.44 -12.89 11.53
N ALA A 152 -9.93 -14.04 11.07
CA ALA A 152 -8.59 -14.13 10.49
C ALA A 152 -8.39 -13.19 9.29
N LYS A 153 -9.37 -13.14 8.37
CA LYS A 153 -9.34 -12.24 7.21
C LYS A 153 -9.37 -10.78 7.63
N ILE A 154 -10.24 -10.40 8.55
CA ILE A 154 -10.33 -9.02 9.08
C ILE A 154 -8.98 -8.62 9.69
N THR A 155 -8.38 -9.48 10.52
CA THR A 155 -7.10 -9.20 11.17
C THR A 155 -5.96 -9.06 10.15
N ALA A 156 -5.87 -9.94 9.16
CA ALA A 156 -4.88 -9.85 8.09
C ALA A 156 -5.03 -8.54 7.29
N GLN A 157 -6.26 -8.19 6.91
CA GLN A 157 -6.56 -6.97 6.17
C GLN A 157 -6.22 -5.71 6.98
N TYR A 158 -6.56 -5.66 8.27
CA TYR A 158 -6.16 -4.56 9.15
C TYR A 158 -4.63 -4.39 9.19
N PHE A 159 -3.87 -5.48 9.37
CA PHE A 159 -2.41 -5.41 9.40
C PHE A 159 -1.85 -4.89 8.07
N LYS A 160 -2.39 -5.38 6.95
CA LYS A 160 -2.02 -4.95 5.62
C LYS A 160 -2.31 -3.47 5.39
N PHE A 161 -3.50 -3.01 5.71
CA PHE A 161 -3.91 -1.65 5.45
C PHE A 161 -3.07 -0.65 6.26
N ASN A 162 -2.78 -0.95 7.53
CA ASN A 162 -1.89 -0.11 8.34
C ASN A 162 -0.41 -0.19 7.92
N SER A 163 0.02 -1.26 7.26
CA SER A 163 1.38 -1.35 6.70
C SER A 163 1.57 -0.55 5.41
N ARG A 164 0.49 -0.21 4.69
CA ARG A 164 0.58 0.65 3.48
C ARG A 164 1.15 2.02 3.81
N ARG A 165 0.69 2.56 4.94
CA ARG A 165 1.17 3.80 5.56
C ARG A 165 0.80 3.75 7.04
N LYS A 166 1.79 3.85 7.92
CA LYS A 166 1.56 3.82 9.36
C LYS A 166 0.60 4.96 9.78
N PRO A 167 -0.30 4.78 10.76
CA PRO A 167 -1.30 5.78 11.15
C PRO A 167 -0.73 7.18 11.38
N GLU A 168 0.40 7.28 12.08
CA GLU A 168 1.07 8.54 12.38
C GLU A 168 1.68 9.22 11.14
N LEU A 169 1.89 8.48 10.05
CA LEU A 169 2.37 8.96 8.75
C LEU A 169 1.24 9.34 7.78
N LEU A 170 -0.02 9.09 8.14
CA LEU A 170 -1.16 9.50 7.31
C LEU A 170 -1.31 11.02 7.31
N ASP A 171 -1.66 11.53 6.13
CA ASP A 171 -1.97 12.94 5.91
C ASP A 171 -2.93 13.08 4.70
N PRO A 172 -3.49 14.28 4.44
CA PRO A 172 -4.41 14.51 3.33
C PRO A 172 -3.84 14.25 1.92
N THR A 173 -2.54 14.01 1.78
CA THR A 173 -1.87 13.74 0.49
C THR A 173 -1.53 12.27 0.29
N THR A 174 -1.81 11.41 1.28
CA THR A 174 -1.41 9.98 1.24
C THR A 174 -2.10 9.21 0.11
N TYR A 175 -3.41 9.40 -0.06
CA TYR A 175 -4.21 8.71 -1.08
C TYR A 175 -4.77 9.72 -2.08
N SER A 176 -4.68 9.40 -3.37
CA SER A 176 -5.19 10.26 -4.42
C SER A 176 -6.71 10.32 -4.41
N VAL A 177 -7.24 11.53 -4.34
CA VAL A 177 -8.69 11.82 -4.47
C VAL A 177 -9.13 12.04 -5.92
N ILE A 178 -8.21 11.99 -6.89
CA ILE A 178 -8.49 12.21 -8.31
C ILE A 178 -8.10 11.03 -9.20
N ASN A 179 -7.05 10.28 -8.86
CA ASN A 179 -6.52 9.21 -9.69
C ASN A 179 -7.05 7.85 -9.23
N PHE A 180 -7.46 7.03 -10.20
CA PHE A 180 -7.83 5.62 -10.02
C PHE A 180 -8.91 5.32 -8.97
N ASN A 181 -9.63 6.35 -8.49
CA ASN A 181 -10.53 6.27 -7.35
C ASN A 181 -9.83 5.72 -6.08
N GLU A 182 -8.52 5.93 -5.93
CA GLU A 182 -7.70 5.34 -4.88
C GLU A 182 -8.26 5.60 -3.48
N ALA A 183 -8.51 6.88 -3.15
CA ALA A 183 -9.06 7.23 -1.84
C ALA A 183 -10.44 6.59 -1.57
N ASP A 184 -11.32 6.52 -2.58
CA ASP A 184 -12.64 5.90 -2.42
C ASP A 184 -12.53 4.38 -2.25
N GLN A 185 -11.62 3.73 -2.97
CA GLN A 185 -11.34 2.30 -2.81
C GLN A 185 -10.82 1.99 -1.40
N VAL A 186 -9.86 2.77 -0.91
CA VAL A 186 -9.31 2.62 0.45
C VAL A 186 -10.40 2.76 1.52
N LEU A 187 -11.30 3.75 1.39
CA LEU A 187 -12.42 3.89 2.32
C LEU A 187 -13.39 2.70 2.26
N ASN A 188 -13.71 2.23 1.06
CA ASN A 188 -14.59 1.07 0.87
C ASN A 188 -13.98 -0.21 1.47
N GLU A 189 -12.67 -0.41 1.32
CA GLU A 189 -11.94 -1.53 1.93
C GLU A 189 -12.04 -1.50 3.47
N TRP A 190 -11.74 -0.35 4.08
CA TRP A 190 -11.88 -0.16 5.53
C TRP A 190 -13.32 -0.35 6.01
N GLN A 191 -14.28 0.26 5.31
CA GLN A 191 -15.70 0.14 5.65
C GLN A 191 -16.18 -1.31 5.56
N SER A 192 -15.73 -2.07 4.56
CA SER A 192 -16.08 -3.49 4.40
C SER A 192 -15.65 -4.32 5.61
N ILE A 193 -14.41 -4.14 6.07
CA ILE A 193 -13.91 -4.92 7.21
C ILE A 193 -14.49 -4.43 8.54
N GLN A 194 -14.75 -3.12 8.68
CA GLN A 194 -15.41 -2.56 9.84
C GLN A 194 -16.83 -3.11 10.00
N GLN A 195 -17.65 -3.09 8.95
CA GLN A 195 -19.03 -3.60 9.00
C GLN A 195 -19.07 -5.09 9.37
N LYS A 196 -18.16 -5.88 8.82
CA LYS A 196 -18.02 -7.31 9.17
C LYS A 196 -17.60 -7.49 10.62
N ALA A 197 -16.62 -6.72 11.10
CA ALA A 197 -16.17 -6.80 12.49
C ALA A 197 -17.29 -6.44 13.47
N GLU A 198 -18.04 -5.37 13.22
CA GLU A 198 -19.19 -4.97 14.03
C GLU A 198 -20.32 -6.01 14.01
N HIS A 199 -20.55 -6.65 12.86
CA HIS A 199 -21.53 -7.74 12.75
C HIS A 199 -21.15 -8.95 13.62
N ILE A 200 -19.90 -9.40 13.54
CA ILE A 200 -19.39 -10.52 14.34
C ILE A 200 -19.46 -10.18 15.84
N TYR A 201 -19.04 -8.98 16.24
CA TYR A 201 -19.10 -8.54 17.64
C TYR A 201 -20.51 -8.68 18.24
N ARG A 202 -21.56 -8.31 17.49
CA ARG A 202 -22.95 -8.42 17.93
C ARG A 202 -23.45 -9.86 18.06
N GLN A 203 -22.80 -10.81 17.39
CA GLN A 203 -23.17 -12.23 17.39
C GLN A 203 -22.32 -13.08 18.32
N LEU A 204 -21.17 -12.56 18.78
CA LEU A 204 -20.32 -13.27 19.72
C LEU A 204 -20.96 -13.34 21.11
N PRO A 205 -20.86 -14.49 21.81
CA PRO A 205 -21.21 -14.61 23.22
C PRO A 205 -20.54 -13.51 24.06
N GLU A 206 -21.25 -12.99 25.06
CA GLU A 206 -20.82 -11.88 25.92
C GLU A 206 -19.40 -12.10 26.50
N GLN A 207 -19.08 -13.34 26.89
CA GLN A 207 -17.76 -13.71 27.43
C GLN A 207 -16.57 -13.42 26.48
N TYR A 208 -16.82 -13.34 25.16
CA TYR A 208 -15.80 -13.04 24.16
C TYR A 208 -15.76 -11.57 23.74
N GLN A 209 -16.76 -10.77 24.11
CA GLN A 209 -16.91 -9.42 23.59
C GLN A 209 -15.75 -8.50 23.97
N ASP A 210 -15.27 -8.53 25.21
CA ASP A 210 -14.10 -7.73 25.63
C ASP A 210 -12.81 -8.14 24.89
N ALA A 211 -12.62 -9.44 24.66
CA ALA A 211 -11.48 -9.96 23.91
C ALA A 211 -11.58 -9.56 22.42
N TYR A 212 -12.74 -9.74 21.81
CA TYR A 212 -12.96 -9.38 20.41
C TYR A 212 -12.83 -7.87 20.19
N TYR A 213 -13.37 -7.07 21.11
CA TYR A 213 -13.30 -5.63 21.02
C TYR A 213 -11.85 -5.15 21.03
N GLN A 214 -11.05 -5.63 21.97
CA GLN A 214 -9.66 -5.16 22.11
C GLN A 214 -8.73 -5.69 21.00
N LEU A 215 -8.93 -6.94 20.53
CA LEU A 215 -8.03 -7.64 19.61
C LEU A 215 -8.38 -7.39 18.13
N VAL A 216 -9.64 -7.12 17.82
CA VAL A 216 -10.13 -7.05 16.43
C VAL A 216 -10.93 -5.78 16.17
N LEU A 217 -12.02 -5.53 16.91
CA LEU A 217 -12.96 -4.46 16.54
C LEU A 217 -12.36 -3.06 16.70
N TYR A 218 -11.77 -2.76 17.86
CA TYR A 218 -11.17 -1.45 18.13
C TYR A 218 -10.10 -1.06 17.10
N PRO A 219 -9.04 -1.88 16.84
CA PRO A 219 -8.02 -1.47 15.88
C PRO A 219 -8.57 -1.26 14.47
N VAL A 220 -9.58 -2.04 14.06
CA VAL A 220 -10.27 -1.87 12.77
C VAL A 220 -11.04 -0.54 12.73
N CYS A 221 -11.92 -0.29 13.70
CA CYS A 221 -12.72 0.93 13.75
C CYS A 221 -11.85 2.20 13.87
N ALA A 222 -10.80 2.15 14.69
CA ALA A 222 -9.90 3.27 14.92
C ALA A 222 -9.08 3.61 13.67
N SER A 223 -8.52 2.60 13.00
CA SER A 223 -7.77 2.78 11.75
C SER A 223 -8.68 3.24 10.60
N ALA A 224 -9.89 2.67 10.49
CA ALA A 224 -10.89 3.10 9.51
C ALA A 224 -11.29 4.57 9.71
N ASN A 225 -11.57 4.98 10.95
CA ASN A 225 -11.90 6.37 11.29
C ASN A 225 -10.77 7.34 10.93
N LEU A 226 -9.51 6.99 11.21
CA LEU A 226 -8.38 7.86 10.89
C LEU A 226 -8.19 8.05 9.38
N ASN A 227 -8.35 6.99 8.59
CA ASN A 227 -8.31 7.09 7.13
C ASN A 227 -9.48 7.92 6.60
N GLN A 228 -10.67 7.72 7.17
CA GLN A 228 -11.86 8.51 6.85
C GLN A 228 -11.67 10.00 7.17
N LEU A 229 -11.04 10.34 8.30
CA LEU A 229 -10.68 11.71 8.65
C LEU A 229 -9.76 12.33 7.58
N TYR A 230 -8.60 11.74 7.30
CA TYR A 230 -7.62 12.34 6.39
C TYR A 230 -8.10 12.41 4.94
N ILE A 231 -8.83 11.41 4.45
CA ILE A 231 -9.41 11.45 3.09
C ILE A 231 -10.53 12.50 3.01
N THR A 232 -11.33 12.66 4.08
CA THR A 232 -12.35 13.73 4.14
C THR A 232 -11.69 15.11 4.11
N VAL A 233 -10.57 15.29 4.81
CA VAL A 233 -9.78 16.54 4.78
C VAL A 233 -9.15 16.76 3.39
N ALA A 234 -8.66 15.72 2.73
CA ALA A 234 -8.13 15.79 1.36
C ALA A 234 -9.19 16.29 0.36
N LYS A 235 -10.39 15.70 0.42
CA LYS A 235 -11.54 16.12 -0.39
C LYS A 235 -11.98 17.55 -0.02
N ASN A 236 -12.02 17.90 1.26
CA ASN A 236 -12.32 19.27 1.70
C ASN A 236 -11.35 20.28 1.07
N HIS A 237 -10.04 20.02 1.09
CA HIS A 237 -9.04 20.92 0.49
C HIS A 237 -9.22 21.06 -1.01
N LEU A 238 -9.43 19.95 -1.73
CA LEU A 238 -9.68 20.00 -3.18
C LEU A 238 -10.96 20.79 -3.49
N TYR A 239 -12.04 20.49 -2.77
CA TYR A 239 -13.35 21.04 -3.03
C TYR A 239 -13.42 22.53 -2.68
N ALA A 240 -12.72 22.95 -1.63
CA ALA A 240 -12.57 24.36 -1.28
C ALA A 240 -11.78 25.13 -2.36
N ARG A 241 -10.67 24.57 -2.89
CA ARG A 241 -9.96 25.17 -4.04
C ARG A 241 -10.84 25.30 -5.28
N GLN A 242 -11.75 24.34 -5.48
CA GLN A 242 -12.73 24.36 -6.56
C GLN A 242 -13.97 25.25 -6.28
N GLY A 243 -14.08 25.83 -5.08
CA GLY A 243 -15.24 26.62 -4.66
C GLY A 243 -16.54 25.82 -4.52
N ARG A 244 -16.46 24.50 -4.31
CA ARG A 244 -17.62 23.62 -4.13
C ARG A 244 -18.22 23.80 -2.74
N GLN A 245 -19.53 24.05 -2.67
CA GLN A 245 -20.25 24.22 -1.40
C GLN A 245 -20.11 23.02 -0.46
N THR A 246 -19.99 21.81 -1.03
CA THR A 246 -19.75 20.56 -0.30
C THR A 246 -18.48 20.60 0.55
N ALA A 247 -17.52 21.50 0.29
CA ALA A 247 -16.34 21.69 1.12
C ALA A 247 -16.71 21.95 2.60
N ASN A 248 -17.71 22.79 2.87
CA ASN A 248 -18.11 23.12 4.25
C ASN A 248 -18.74 21.91 4.95
N TYR A 249 -19.49 21.09 4.23
CA TYR A 249 -20.01 19.82 4.76
C TYR A 249 -18.87 18.86 5.14
N LEU A 250 -17.87 18.72 4.26
CA LEU A 250 -16.70 17.89 4.54
C LEU A 250 -15.86 18.42 5.71
N ALA A 251 -15.82 19.74 5.92
CA ALA A 251 -15.18 20.34 7.08
C ALA A 251 -15.84 19.90 8.40
N ASN A 252 -17.17 19.93 8.46
CA ASN A 252 -17.93 19.46 9.63
C ASN A 252 -17.74 17.95 9.83
N LEU A 253 -17.82 17.18 8.76
CA LEU A 253 -17.65 15.73 8.80
C LEU A 253 -16.24 15.33 9.29
N ALA A 254 -15.20 16.08 8.91
CA ALA A 254 -13.85 15.88 9.47
C ALA A 254 -13.81 16.14 10.99
N SER A 255 -14.52 17.15 11.50
CA SER A 255 -14.65 17.38 12.94
C SER A 255 -15.31 16.19 13.63
N GLU A 256 -16.37 15.62 13.04
CA GLU A 256 -17.07 14.46 13.58
C GLU A 256 -16.16 13.22 13.67
N PHE A 257 -15.36 12.93 12.64
CA PHE A 257 -14.39 11.83 12.68
C PHE A 257 -13.29 12.06 13.72
N PHE A 258 -12.83 13.29 13.88
CA PHE A 258 -11.85 13.62 14.92
C PHE A 258 -12.43 13.44 16.34
N GLU A 259 -13.68 13.83 16.58
CA GLU A 259 -14.37 13.58 17.85
C GLU A 259 -14.64 12.09 18.09
N TYR A 260 -14.98 11.35 17.03
CA TYR A 260 -15.25 9.91 17.12
C TYR A 260 -14.02 9.11 17.52
N ASP A 261 -12.82 9.54 17.12
CA ASP A 261 -11.54 8.96 17.56
C ASP A 261 -11.41 8.92 19.10
N SER A 262 -11.71 10.04 19.76
CA SER A 262 -11.70 10.11 21.23
C SER A 262 -12.75 9.18 21.85
N LYS A 263 -13.94 9.08 21.23
CA LYS A 263 -15.01 8.20 21.72
C LYS A 263 -14.62 6.72 21.64
N LEU A 264 -13.93 6.31 20.58
CA LEU A 264 -13.37 4.95 20.45
C LEU A 264 -12.35 4.68 21.56
N THR A 265 -11.45 5.63 21.82
CA THR A 265 -10.46 5.52 22.89
C THR A 265 -11.12 5.35 24.26
N ASP A 266 -12.16 6.14 24.55
CA ASP A 266 -12.91 6.05 25.80
C ASP A 266 -13.66 4.71 25.94
N LEU A 267 -14.20 4.17 24.84
CA LEU A 267 -14.82 2.84 24.82
C LEU A 267 -13.80 1.75 25.19
N TYR A 268 -12.60 1.79 24.59
CA TYR A 268 -11.53 0.85 24.92
C TYR A 268 -11.14 0.92 26.41
N HIS A 269 -11.04 2.12 26.97
CA HIS A 269 -10.67 2.31 28.37
C HIS A 269 -11.75 1.87 29.37
N ARG A 270 -12.98 1.57 28.92
CA ARG A 270 -14.06 1.02 29.77
C ARG A 270 -14.12 -0.50 29.79
N LEU A 271 -13.49 -1.19 28.83
CA LEU A 271 -13.51 -2.65 28.72
C LEU A 271 -13.07 -3.33 30.03
N GLY A 272 -13.72 -4.45 30.38
CA GLY A 272 -13.41 -5.22 31.58
C GLY A 272 -13.42 -4.39 32.86
N ASN A 273 -14.37 -3.46 33.01
CA ASN A 273 -14.44 -2.51 34.13
C ASN A 273 -13.19 -1.62 34.27
N GLY A 274 -12.62 -1.19 33.14
CA GLY A 274 -11.44 -0.34 33.11
C GLY A 274 -10.10 -1.07 33.22
N LYS A 275 -10.08 -2.38 32.98
CA LYS A 275 -8.87 -3.22 33.02
C LYS A 275 -7.72 -2.67 32.16
N TRP A 276 -8.06 -2.11 31.00
CA TRP A 276 -7.09 -1.60 30.01
C TRP A 276 -7.07 -0.07 29.92
N LYS A 277 -7.50 0.60 30.99
CA LYS A 277 -7.46 2.05 31.08
C LYS A 277 -6.03 2.53 30.79
N HIS A 278 -5.91 3.57 29.96
CA HIS A 278 -4.65 4.21 29.54
C HIS A 278 -3.87 3.55 28.40
N ILE A 279 -4.15 2.30 28.01
CA ILE A 279 -3.43 1.66 26.90
C ILE A 279 -3.57 2.47 25.60
N MET A 280 -4.75 3.01 25.30
CA MET A 280 -4.99 3.81 24.08
C MET A 280 -4.78 5.33 24.28
N LYS A 281 -3.91 5.76 25.19
CA LYS A 281 -3.61 7.20 25.39
C LYS A 281 -2.62 7.78 24.39
N GLN A 282 -2.00 6.94 23.57
CA GLN A 282 -0.96 7.36 22.63
C GLN A 282 -1.50 8.39 21.62
N THR A 283 -0.81 9.52 21.50
CA THR A 283 -1.14 10.56 20.51
C THR A 283 -0.73 10.10 19.11
N HIS A 284 -1.66 10.17 18.16
CA HIS A 284 -1.53 9.61 16.82
C HIS A 284 -2.03 10.56 15.69
N ILE A 285 -2.63 11.71 16.03
CA ILE A 285 -3.12 12.70 15.05
C ILE A 285 -2.38 14.03 15.21
N GLY A 286 -1.88 14.61 14.11
CA GLY A 286 -1.28 15.95 14.10
C GLY A 286 0.25 15.98 14.14
N TYR A 287 0.93 14.91 13.74
CA TYR A 287 2.38 14.89 13.61
C TYR A 287 2.85 15.88 12.54
N THR A 288 3.81 16.74 12.91
CA THR A 288 4.47 17.70 11.99
C THR A 288 5.97 17.43 11.83
N GLY A 289 6.51 16.46 12.59
CA GLY A 289 7.89 16.01 12.52
C GLY A 289 7.97 14.52 12.87
N TRP A 290 9.12 14.10 13.40
CA TRP A 290 9.33 12.71 13.80
C TRP A 290 8.62 12.38 15.13
N GLN A 291 8.58 13.34 16.05
CA GLN A 291 8.00 13.22 17.39
C GLN A 291 6.52 13.63 17.40
N GLN A 292 5.77 13.02 18.32
CA GLN A 292 4.35 13.30 18.54
C GLN A 292 4.10 14.69 19.11
N PRO A 293 2.95 15.33 18.78
CA PRO A 293 2.49 16.48 19.54
C PRO A 293 2.04 16.06 20.96
N PRO A 294 1.90 17.00 21.91
CA PRO A 294 1.44 16.68 23.27
C PRO A 294 0.03 16.09 23.35
N THR A 295 -0.82 16.37 22.36
CA THR A 295 -2.21 15.90 22.25
C THR A 295 -2.56 15.65 20.79
N ASN A 296 -3.62 14.88 20.52
CA ASN A 296 -4.20 14.81 19.18
C ASN A 296 -4.63 16.21 18.70
N ILE A 297 -4.28 16.57 17.46
CA ILE A 297 -4.62 17.87 16.85
C ILE A 297 -5.47 17.62 15.61
N MET A 298 -6.66 18.24 15.57
CA MET A 298 -7.54 18.15 14.40
C MET A 298 -6.82 18.70 13.15
N PRO A 299 -6.81 17.95 12.02
CA PRO A 299 -6.26 18.46 10.77
C PRO A 299 -6.98 19.74 10.31
N LYS A 300 -6.23 20.67 9.72
CA LYS A 300 -6.80 21.92 9.22
C LYS A 300 -7.79 21.66 8.09
N VAL A 301 -8.99 22.21 8.22
CA VAL A 301 -10.03 22.22 7.17
C VAL A 301 -10.18 23.62 6.57
N GLN A 302 -10.76 23.69 5.37
CA GLN A 302 -11.05 24.92 4.66
C GLN A 302 -12.57 25.15 4.61
N LEU A 303 -12.98 26.38 4.94
CA LEU A 303 -14.35 26.85 4.79
C LEU A 303 -14.42 27.87 3.66
N ILE A 304 -15.51 27.86 2.90
CA ILE A 304 -15.77 28.81 1.82
C ILE A 304 -17.08 29.57 2.08
N SER A 305 -17.19 30.76 1.46
CA SER A 305 -18.41 31.57 1.46
C SER A 305 -18.91 31.72 0.01
N PRO A 306 -19.85 30.87 -0.41
CA PRO A 306 -20.41 30.90 -1.77
C PRO A 306 -21.13 32.24 -2.05
N PRO A 307 -20.97 32.86 -3.23
CA PRO A 307 -21.77 34.03 -3.59
C PRO A 307 -23.26 33.70 -3.71
N PRO A 308 -24.17 34.69 -3.56
CA PRO A 308 -25.61 34.45 -3.69
C PRO A 308 -26.05 34.01 -5.09
N CYS A 309 -25.37 34.48 -6.13
CA CYS A 309 -25.71 34.16 -7.52
C CYS A 309 -25.23 32.76 -7.92
N ALA A 310 -25.93 32.13 -8.85
CA ALA A 310 -25.49 30.86 -9.44
C ALA A 310 -24.11 31.04 -10.08
N SER A 311 -23.19 30.13 -9.82
CA SER A 311 -21.84 30.16 -10.39
C SER A 311 -21.46 28.77 -10.90
N PRO A 312 -21.97 28.39 -12.09
CA PRO A 312 -21.79 27.05 -12.64
C PRO A 312 -20.34 26.77 -13.00
N ALA A 313 -19.94 25.52 -12.80
CA ALA A 313 -18.63 25.01 -13.17
C ALA A 313 -18.70 23.52 -13.48
N VAL A 314 -17.69 23.01 -14.16
CA VAL A 314 -17.52 21.59 -14.44
C VAL A 314 -16.17 21.13 -13.89
N SER A 315 -16.14 19.94 -13.30
CA SER A 315 -14.93 19.18 -12.98
C SER A 315 -15.03 17.81 -13.64
N VAL A 316 -13.88 17.22 -13.97
CA VAL A 316 -13.80 15.90 -14.61
C VAL A 316 -12.94 14.96 -13.78
N GLN A 317 -13.27 13.67 -13.82
CA GLN A 317 -12.47 12.63 -13.17
C GLN A 317 -10.99 12.74 -13.56
N GLY A 318 -10.09 12.55 -12.60
CA GLY A 318 -8.64 12.62 -12.87
C GLY A 318 -8.07 14.04 -12.91
N SER A 319 -8.85 15.08 -12.61
CA SER A 319 -8.37 16.47 -12.61
C SER A 319 -8.67 17.22 -11.32
N GLU A 320 -7.73 18.07 -10.90
CA GLU A 320 -7.98 19.09 -9.89
C GLU A 320 -8.61 20.37 -10.47
N ASN A 321 -8.55 20.53 -11.80
CA ASN A 321 -8.98 21.76 -12.47
C ASN A 321 -10.49 21.91 -12.49
N LEU A 322 -10.92 23.13 -12.81
CA LEU A 322 -12.32 23.52 -12.89
C LEU A 322 -12.54 24.36 -14.15
N TRP A 323 -13.65 24.12 -14.84
CA TRP A 323 -14.01 24.79 -16.10
C TRP A 323 -15.29 25.60 -15.93
N THR A 324 -15.22 26.90 -16.24
CA THR A 324 -16.35 27.85 -16.07
C THR A 324 -16.60 28.71 -17.32
N ASN A 325 -15.60 28.84 -18.19
CA ASN A 325 -15.61 29.47 -19.52
C ASN A 325 -14.21 29.29 -20.15
N SER A 326 -13.76 28.04 -20.31
CA SER A 326 -12.38 27.79 -20.74
C SER A 326 -12.26 27.75 -22.26
N LEU A 327 -11.24 28.42 -22.79
CA LEU A 327 -10.81 28.26 -24.19
C LEU A 327 -10.27 26.84 -24.47
N THR A 328 -9.82 26.14 -23.42
CA THR A 328 -9.37 24.75 -23.49
C THR A 328 -10.46 23.80 -22.96
N PRO A 329 -10.79 22.74 -23.71
CA PRO A 329 -11.80 21.78 -23.25
C PRO A 329 -11.31 21.00 -22.02
N ALA A 330 -12.24 20.51 -21.22
CA ALA A 330 -11.94 19.50 -20.22
C ALA A 330 -11.69 18.16 -20.92
N ILE A 331 -10.76 17.34 -20.42
CA ILE A 331 -10.41 16.06 -21.04
C ILE A 331 -10.67 14.97 -20.01
N LEU A 332 -11.56 14.03 -20.34
CA LEU A 332 -11.77 12.86 -19.52
C LEU A 332 -10.67 11.81 -19.75
N PRO A 333 -10.32 11.00 -18.73
CA PRO A 333 -9.48 9.83 -18.93
C PRO A 333 -10.12 8.89 -19.95
N ASN A 334 -9.30 8.37 -20.88
CA ASN A 334 -9.73 7.48 -21.97
C ASN A 334 -10.57 6.30 -21.46
N ILE A 335 -11.58 5.87 -22.22
CA ILE A 335 -12.42 4.72 -21.93
C ILE A 335 -12.04 3.57 -22.88
N ASP A 336 -11.77 2.40 -22.33
CA ASP A 336 -11.20 1.27 -23.07
C ASP A 336 -12.20 0.11 -23.16
N PHE A 337 -12.36 -0.44 -24.36
CA PHE A 337 -13.30 -1.54 -24.65
C PHE A 337 -13.06 -2.78 -23.78
N LEU A 338 -11.81 -3.11 -23.48
CA LEU A 338 -11.47 -4.34 -22.76
C LEU A 338 -11.75 -4.25 -21.27
N TYR A 339 -11.83 -3.04 -20.74
CA TYR A 339 -12.02 -2.77 -19.33
C TYR A 339 -13.41 -2.18 -19.02
N ASP A 340 -14.13 -1.72 -20.04
CA ASP A 340 -15.49 -1.18 -19.99
C ASP A 340 -15.72 -0.20 -18.82
N GLN A 341 -14.80 0.75 -18.66
CA GLN A 341 -14.82 1.62 -17.49
C GLN A 341 -15.84 2.74 -17.66
N GLN A 342 -16.46 3.12 -16.54
CA GLN A 342 -17.25 4.34 -16.48
C GLN A 342 -16.35 5.54 -16.16
N ARG A 343 -16.76 6.72 -16.63
CA ARG A 343 -16.17 8.00 -16.24
C ARG A 343 -17.22 8.91 -15.63
N TYR A 344 -16.79 9.93 -14.91
CA TYR A 344 -17.72 10.93 -14.40
C TYR A 344 -17.31 12.38 -14.68
N ILE A 345 -18.34 13.20 -14.80
CA ILE A 345 -18.26 14.66 -14.87
C ILE A 345 -19.09 15.23 -13.73
N ASP A 346 -18.52 16.10 -12.91
CA ASP A 346 -19.24 16.79 -11.85
C ASP A 346 -19.64 18.19 -12.34
N ILE A 347 -20.95 18.46 -12.43
CA ILE A 347 -21.49 19.80 -12.63
C ILE A 347 -21.68 20.42 -11.26
N ILE A 348 -21.02 21.55 -11.03
CA ILE A 348 -20.85 22.16 -9.72
C ILE A 348 -21.55 23.52 -9.70
N ASN A 349 -22.24 23.82 -8.61
CA ASN A 349 -22.67 25.16 -8.26
C ASN A 349 -21.79 25.76 -7.17
N ARG A 350 -21.04 26.79 -7.51
CA ARG A 350 -20.17 27.50 -6.56
C ARG A 350 -20.87 28.63 -5.82
N GLY A 351 -22.12 28.96 -6.16
CA GLY A 351 -22.94 29.94 -5.45
C GLY A 351 -24.27 29.34 -5.01
N THR A 352 -25.11 30.09 -4.30
CA THR A 352 -26.25 29.49 -3.57
C THR A 352 -27.54 29.38 -4.38
N MET A 353 -27.73 30.21 -5.41
CA MET A 353 -28.91 30.12 -6.28
C MET A 353 -28.82 28.88 -7.18
N PRO A 354 -29.83 27.98 -7.18
CA PRO A 354 -29.86 26.83 -8.07
C PRO A 354 -29.94 27.22 -9.55
N PHE A 355 -29.46 26.36 -10.44
CA PHE A 355 -29.57 26.55 -11.89
C PHE A 355 -29.95 25.26 -12.60
N GLN A 356 -30.55 25.39 -13.79
CA GLN A 356 -30.78 24.26 -14.69
C GLN A 356 -29.59 24.04 -15.61
N PHE A 357 -29.35 22.80 -16.03
CA PHE A 357 -28.41 22.48 -17.09
C PHE A 357 -29.05 21.60 -18.16
N HIS A 358 -28.50 21.67 -19.37
CA HIS A 358 -28.76 20.76 -20.46
C HIS A 358 -27.44 20.28 -21.06
N VAL A 359 -27.38 19.03 -21.51
CA VAL A 359 -26.20 18.40 -22.08
C VAL A 359 -26.49 17.98 -23.51
N THR A 360 -25.60 18.33 -24.41
CA THR A 360 -25.62 17.85 -25.80
C THR A 360 -24.41 16.97 -26.06
N ILE A 361 -24.62 15.89 -26.83
CA ILE A 361 -23.60 14.91 -27.16
C ILE A 361 -23.65 14.75 -28.68
N ASN A 362 -22.50 14.75 -29.35
CA ASN A 362 -22.42 14.67 -30.81
C ASN A 362 -22.16 13.25 -31.32
N SER A 363 -22.32 12.23 -30.49
CA SER A 363 -22.05 10.82 -30.83
C SER A 363 -23.16 9.88 -30.33
N PRO A 364 -23.61 8.92 -31.15
CA PRO A 364 -24.64 7.95 -30.75
C PRO A 364 -24.11 6.87 -29.79
N TRP A 365 -22.80 6.73 -29.65
CA TRP A 365 -22.15 5.70 -28.83
C TRP A 365 -21.82 6.13 -27.41
N LEU A 366 -22.16 7.36 -27.01
CA LEU A 366 -22.01 7.82 -25.63
C LEU A 366 -23.38 7.90 -24.95
N HIS A 367 -23.46 7.34 -23.75
CA HIS A 367 -24.64 7.41 -22.90
C HIS A 367 -24.30 8.11 -21.57
N LEU A 368 -25.15 9.07 -21.19
CA LEU A 368 -25.04 9.78 -19.90
C LEU A 368 -26.14 9.35 -18.95
N SER A 369 -25.85 9.30 -17.65
CA SER A 369 -26.86 9.00 -16.63
C SER A 369 -28.05 9.98 -16.64
N GLN A 370 -27.83 11.21 -17.10
CA GLN A 370 -28.85 12.21 -17.34
C GLN A 370 -28.32 13.32 -18.26
N THR A 371 -29.22 13.96 -19.02
CA THR A 371 -28.88 15.02 -19.99
C THR A 371 -29.43 16.38 -19.61
N ASN A 372 -30.24 16.48 -18.56
CA ASN A 372 -30.75 17.74 -18.03
C ASN A 372 -31.09 17.58 -16.55
N GLY A 373 -31.25 18.70 -15.85
CA GLY A 373 -31.66 18.69 -14.45
C GLY A 373 -31.38 20.00 -13.75
N TRP A 374 -31.56 20.00 -12.44
CA TRP A 374 -31.25 21.13 -11.55
C TRP A 374 -29.99 20.84 -10.74
N VAL A 375 -29.16 21.87 -10.55
CA VAL A 375 -27.98 21.83 -9.68
C VAL A 375 -28.19 22.79 -8.53
N THR A 376 -28.27 22.25 -7.31
CA THR A 376 -28.26 23.02 -6.06
C THR A 376 -26.83 23.20 -5.58
N ASN A 377 -26.14 22.10 -5.26
CA ASN A 377 -24.73 22.08 -4.87
C ASN A 377 -23.87 21.49 -5.99
N GLU A 378 -24.16 20.26 -6.38
CA GLU A 378 -23.43 19.54 -7.41
C GLU A 378 -24.23 18.34 -7.90
N VAL A 379 -23.91 17.90 -9.11
CA VAL A 379 -24.55 16.78 -9.81
C VAL A 379 -23.46 16.00 -10.54
N ARG A 380 -23.40 14.68 -10.31
CA ARG A 380 -22.50 13.78 -11.03
C ARG A 380 -23.19 13.17 -12.24
N LEU A 381 -22.57 13.32 -13.41
CA LEU A 381 -22.95 12.65 -14.65
C LEU A 381 -22.01 11.48 -14.89
N TRP A 382 -22.57 10.27 -15.02
CA TRP A 382 -21.81 9.09 -15.44
C TRP A 382 -21.79 8.98 -16.95
N VAL A 383 -20.60 8.79 -17.51
CA VAL A 383 -20.33 8.62 -18.94
C VAL A 383 -20.04 7.15 -19.20
N ASN A 384 -20.84 6.56 -20.09
CA ASN A 384 -20.74 5.17 -20.53
C ASN A 384 -20.63 5.10 -22.05
N VAL A 385 -20.06 4.01 -22.56
CA VAL A 385 -19.89 3.76 -23.99
C VAL A 385 -20.78 2.61 -24.42
N ASP A 386 -21.58 2.83 -25.47
CA ASP A 386 -22.27 1.77 -26.20
C ASP A 386 -21.29 1.21 -27.24
N TRP A 387 -20.56 0.15 -26.86
CA TRP A 387 -19.48 -0.41 -27.67
C TRP A 387 -19.91 -0.94 -29.05
N PRO A 388 -21.09 -1.55 -29.24
CA PRO A 388 -21.63 -1.84 -30.56
C PRO A 388 -21.65 -0.64 -31.52
N LEU A 389 -21.96 0.57 -31.01
CA LEU A 389 -22.04 1.80 -31.79
C LEU A 389 -20.71 2.57 -31.86
N ALA A 390 -19.78 2.29 -30.95
CA ALA A 390 -18.50 2.98 -30.85
C ALA A 390 -17.60 2.67 -32.07
N PRO A 391 -16.85 3.66 -32.59
CA PRO A 391 -15.93 3.46 -33.69
C PRO A 391 -14.83 2.46 -33.30
N THR A 392 -14.31 1.75 -34.29
CA THR A 392 -13.10 0.94 -34.12
C THR A 392 -11.88 1.85 -34.19
N GLY A 393 -10.81 1.50 -33.50
CA GLY A 393 -9.64 2.36 -33.27
C GLY A 393 -9.91 3.41 -32.18
N ILE A 394 -9.38 4.61 -32.38
CA ILE A 394 -9.61 5.75 -31.48
C ILE A 394 -10.92 6.43 -31.85
N GLY A 395 -11.85 6.47 -30.90
CA GLY A 395 -13.06 7.27 -30.98
C GLY A 395 -12.90 8.59 -30.23
N THR A 396 -13.36 9.69 -30.81
CA THR A 396 -13.40 10.98 -30.12
C THR A 396 -14.81 11.56 -30.17
N SER A 397 -15.28 12.11 -29.06
CA SER A 397 -16.57 12.78 -28.96
C SER A 397 -16.49 13.98 -28.02
N SER A 398 -17.48 14.86 -28.11
CA SER A 398 -17.63 16.07 -27.33
C SER A 398 -18.97 16.06 -26.60
N ILE A 399 -18.90 16.25 -25.28
CA ILE A 399 -20.04 16.49 -24.41
C ILE A 399 -20.06 17.98 -24.07
N VAL A 400 -21.10 18.69 -24.48
CA VAL A 400 -21.26 20.12 -24.19
C VAL A 400 -22.30 20.31 -23.10
N ILE A 401 -21.85 20.78 -21.94
CA ILE A 401 -22.67 21.08 -20.76
C ILE A 401 -23.07 22.54 -20.82
N SER A 402 -24.35 22.82 -20.97
CA SER A 402 -24.93 24.15 -21.09
C SER A 402 -25.76 24.48 -19.85
N PRO A 403 -25.18 25.20 -18.87
CA PRO A 403 -25.96 25.74 -17.76
C PRO A 403 -26.86 26.89 -18.25
N SER A 404 -27.99 27.08 -17.58
CA SER A 404 -28.93 28.20 -17.80
C SER A 404 -28.33 29.57 -17.47
N PHE A 405 -27.23 29.60 -16.72
CA PHE A 405 -26.42 30.78 -16.42
C PHE A 405 -24.95 30.49 -16.72
N GLY A 406 -24.21 31.44 -17.30
CA GLY A 406 -22.80 31.25 -17.65
C GLY A 406 -22.59 30.68 -19.05
N SER A 407 -21.35 30.25 -19.34
CA SER A 407 -20.95 29.75 -20.66
C SER A 407 -20.99 28.22 -20.72
N PRO A 408 -21.32 27.62 -21.88
CA PRO A 408 -21.20 26.19 -22.05
C PRO A 408 -19.77 25.69 -21.86
N VAL A 409 -19.62 24.51 -21.29
CA VAL A 409 -18.33 23.83 -21.12
C VAL A 409 -18.26 22.62 -22.02
N ASN A 410 -17.19 22.53 -22.81
CA ASN A 410 -16.89 21.38 -23.64
C ASN A 410 -16.02 20.37 -22.88
N VAL A 411 -16.44 19.10 -22.86
CA VAL A 411 -15.69 17.97 -22.32
C VAL A 411 -15.40 17.00 -23.46
N LEU A 412 -14.12 16.74 -23.71
CA LEU A 412 -13.66 15.75 -24.68
C LEU A 412 -13.59 14.37 -24.04
N VAL A 413 -14.12 13.39 -24.77
CA VAL A 413 -14.03 11.97 -24.45
C VAL A 413 -13.28 11.27 -25.56
N SER A 414 -12.27 10.50 -25.16
CA SER A 414 -11.59 9.54 -26.04
C SER A 414 -12.02 8.14 -25.64
N THR A 415 -12.18 7.28 -26.64
CA THR A 415 -12.35 5.84 -26.47
C THR A 415 -11.34 5.07 -27.29
N PHE A 416 -11.07 3.84 -26.89
CA PHE A 416 -10.31 2.89 -27.69
C PHE A 416 -11.03 1.56 -27.80
N LYS A 417 -11.27 1.13 -29.04
CA LYS A 417 -11.81 -0.19 -29.38
C LYS A 417 -10.87 -0.85 -30.39
N PRO A 418 -10.17 -1.93 -30.04
CA PRO A 418 -9.12 -2.47 -30.90
C PRO A 418 -9.69 -2.99 -32.23
N GLU A 419 -8.95 -2.78 -33.33
CA GLU A 419 -9.24 -3.37 -34.64
C GLU A 419 -8.86 -4.86 -34.61
N THR A 420 -9.78 -5.73 -34.17
CA THR A 420 -9.50 -7.18 -34.18
C THR A 420 -10.47 -7.95 -35.06
N THR A 421 -9.92 -8.69 -36.03
CA THR A 421 -10.64 -9.68 -36.83
C THR A 421 -10.72 -11.04 -36.13
N LYS A 422 -9.98 -11.21 -35.02
CA LYS A 422 -9.98 -12.40 -34.18
C LYS A 422 -10.35 -12.01 -32.74
N PRO A 423 -11.10 -12.86 -32.01
CA PRO A 423 -11.25 -12.68 -30.57
C PRO A 423 -9.85 -12.62 -29.95
N ILE A 424 -9.62 -11.67 -29.06
CA ILE A 424 -8.36 -11.55 -28.34
C ILE A 424 -8.30 -12.72 -27.36
N THR A 425 -7.78 -13.86 -27.81
CA THR A 425 -7.70 -15.13 -27.05
C THR A 425 -6.35 -15.29 -26.36
N ILE A 426 -5.68 -14.19 -26.05
CA ILE A 426 -4.31 -14.20 -25.54
C ILE A 426 -4.36 -14.37 -24.03
N ALA A 427 -3.61 -15.33 -23.50
CA ALA A 427 -3.39 -15.45 -22.07
C ALA A 427 -2.43 -14.32 -21.63
N GLY A 428 -2.94 -13.26 -21.00
CA GLY A 428 -2.10 -12.15 -20.54
C GLY A 428 -2.87 -10.89 -20.16
N PHE A 429 -2.12 -9.82 -19.91
CA PHE A 429 -2.62 -8.49 -19.56
C PHE A 429 -2.67 -7.56 -20.78
N TYR A 430 -3.61 -6.64 -20.81
CA TYR A 430 -3.76 -5.68 -21.92
C TYR A 430 -3.27 -4.29 -21.51
N GLU A 431 -2.80 -3.51 -22.47
CA GLU A 431 -2.57 -2.09 -22.29
C GLU A 431 -3.89 -1.37 -22.01
N TYR A 432 -3.98 -0.72 -20.85
CA TYR A 432 -5.09 0.13 -20.47
C TYR A 432 -4.91 1.51 -21.11
N ALA A 433 -5.94 2.01 -21.81
CA ALA A 433 -6.01 3.38 -22.33
C ALA A 433 -4.88 3.78 -23.32
N PRO A 434 -4.64 3.01 -24.39
CA PRO A 434 -3.65 3.37 -25.41
C PRO A 434 -3.99 4.70 -26.13
N PRO A 435 -3.02 5.41 -26.75
CA PRO A 435 -1.62 5.00 -26.93
C PRO A 435 -0.65 5.41 -25.81
N SER A 436 -1.13 6.10 -24.78
CA SER A 436 -0.34 6.60 -23.64
C SER A 436 -0.73 5.87 -22.35
N GLY A 437 -1.02 4.59 -22.50
CA GLY A 437 -1.60 3.75 -21.48
C GLY A 437 -0.61 3.22 -20.45
N PHE A 438 -1.06 2.25 -19.66
CA PHE A 438 -0.19 1.48 -18.79
C PHE A 438 -0.70 0.05 -18.63
N ILE A 439 0.14 -0.80 -18.04
CA ILE A 439 -0.22 -2.16 -17.65
C ILE A 439 0.20 -2.31 -16.19
N SER A 440 -0.70 -2.80 -15.34
CA SER A 440 -0.41 -3.11 -13.94
C SER A 440 -0.64 -4.60 -13.70
N ILE A 441 0.37 -5.28 -13.16
CA ILE A 441 0.37 -6.73 -12.99
C ILE A 441 0.85 -7.06 -11.57
N GLU A 442 0.05 -7.79 -10.81
CA GLU A 442 0.47 -8.36 -9.52
C GLU A 442 1.61 -9.37 -9.74
N ALA A 443 2.61 -9.39 -8.85
CA ALA A 443 3.82 -10.21 -9.02
C ALA A 443 3.53 -11.72 -9.10
N THR A 444 2.40 -12.19 -8.57
CA THR A 444 1.97 -13.59 -8.62
C THR A 444 1.31 -13.97 -9.95
N ASN A 445 0.91 -13.01 -10.77
CA ASN A 445 0.23 -13.24 -12.04
C ASN A 445 1.21 -13.44 -13.21
N TYR A 446 2.27 -14.22 -12.97
CA TYR A 446 3.19 -14.63 -14.03
C TYR A 446 2.56 -15.71 -14.92
N SER A 447 2.91 -15.68 -16.20
CA SER A 447 2.56 -16.73 -17.17
C SER A 447 3.43 -17.99 -17.01
N LYS A 448 4.68 -17.82 -16.57
CA LYS A 448 5.63 -18.92 -16.36
C LYS A 448 6.64 -18.56 -15.27
N ASN A 449 7.03 -19.54 -14.47
CA ASN A 449 8.07 -19.45 -13.45
C ASN A 449 9.16 -20.47 -13.80
N VAL A 450 10.23 -19.98 -14.41
CA VAL A 450 11.35 -20.80 -14.91
C VAL A 450 12.35 -20.99 -13.79
N SER A 451 12.73 -22.23 -13.53
CA SER A 451 13.60 -22.61 -12.40
C SER A 451 14.35 -23.91 -12.72
N PRO A 452 15.41 -23.88 -13.54
CA PRO A 452 16.15 -25.10 -13.91
C PRO A 452 17.21 -25.50 -12.86
N HIS A 453 17.31 -24.75 -11.76
CA HIS A 453 18.17 -25.05 -10.62
C HIS A 453 17.34 -25.41 -9.38
N PHE A 454 18.00 -25.67 -8.26
CA PHE A 454 17.35 -25.91 -6.96
C PHE A 454 16.63 -24.67 -6.39
N ILE A 455 16.81 -23.50 -7.01
CA ILE A 455 16.20 -22.24 -6.62
C ILE A 455 14.97 -21.92 -7.47
N LYS A 456 13.92 -21.42 -6.80
CA LYS A 456 12.65 -21.05 -7.43
C LYS A 456 12.07 -19.79 -6.81
N TRP A 457 11.45 -18.95 -7.64
CA TRP A 457 10.59 -17.86 -7.17
C TRP A 457 9.35 -18.45 -6.49
N LYS A 458 9.15 -18.08 -5.23
CA LYS A 458 8.05 -18.54 -4.38
C LYS A 458 7.21 -17.34 -3.95
N GLU A 459 5.90 -17.58 -3.88
CA GLU A 459 4.94 -16.61 -3.36
C GLU A 459 5.07 -16.51 -1.83
N ILE A 460 4.98 -15.29 -1.32
CA ILE A 460 4.71 -14.97 0.07
C ILE A 460 3.29 -14.43 0.14
N PRO A 461 2.31 -15.26 0.54
CA PRO A 461 0.91 -14.85 0.59
C PRO A 461 0.71 -13.60 1.45
N ASP A 462 -0.16 -12.71 1.00
CA ASP A 462 -0.56 -11.49 1.70
C ASP A 462 0.57 -10.47 1.97
N PHE A 463 1.79 -10.69 1.45
CA PHE A 463 2.92 -9.77 1.64
C PHE A 463 2.79 -8.48 0.82
N GLY A 464 3.10 -7.33 1.45
CA GLY A 464 3.11 -6.03 0.78
C GLY A 464 1.74 -5.34 0.75
N HIS A 465 1.58 -4.36 -0.14
CA HIS A 465 0.43 -3.44 -0.10
C HIS A 465 -0.87 -4.02 -0.68
N THR A 466 -0.76 -4.96 -1.63
CA THR A 466 -1.86 -5.44 -2.47
C THR A 466 -2.03 -6.95 -2.36
N GLY A 467 -1.75 -7.74 -3.39
CA GLY A 467 -1.96 -9.19 -3.40
C GLY A 467 -0.93 -9.93 -2.55
N SER A 468 0.26 -10.15 -3.10
CA SER A 468 1.33 -10.97 -2.51
C SER A 468 2.70 -10.62 -3.09
N GLY A 469 3.77 -11.07 -2.43
CA GLY A 469 5.15 -10.87 -2.87
C GLY A 469 5.74 -12.12 -3.51
N MET A 470 6.77 -11.95 -4.35
CA MET A 470 7.59 -13.06 -4.86
C MET A 470 9.02 -12.94 -4.32
N THR A 471 9.58 -14.05 -3.84
CA THR A 471 10.95 -14.13 -3.33
C THR A 471 11.66 -15.38 -3.88
N PRO A 472 12.96 -15.32 -4.23
CA PRO A 472 13.69 -16.50 -4.63
C PRO A 472 14.10 -17.32 -3.40
N LEU A 473 13.81 -18.63 -3.40
CA LEU A 473 14.21 -19.56 -2.34
C LEU A 473 15.00 -20.75 -2.89
N PRO A 474 16.04 -21.24 -2.17
CA PRO A 474 16.45 -20.83 -0.82
C PRO A 474 17.30 -19.54 -0.77
N LEU A 475 17.17 -18.77 0.31
CA LEU A 475 17.79 -17.44 0.51
C LEU A 475 19.33 -17.44 0.53
N THR A 476 19.95 -18.59 0.79
CA THR A 476 21.41 -18.75 0.88
C THR A 476 22.09 -19.05 -0.46
N THR A 477 21.34 -18.95 -1.56
CA THR A 477 21.86 -19.22 -2.90
C THR A 477 22.82 -18.13 -3.36
N ASN A 478 23.83 -18.50 -4.15
CA ASN A 478 24.74 -17.53 -4.76
C ASN A 478 24.04 -16.66 -5.81
N SER A 479 24.61 -15.49 -6.06
CA SER A 479 24.16 -14.62 -7.15
C SER A 479 24.31 -15.27 -8.52
N PHE A 480 23.40 -14.99 -9.44
CA PHE A 480 23.41 -15.44 -10.82
C PHE A 480 23.77 -14.30 -11.79
N THR A 481 24.43 -14.64 -12.89
CA THR A 481 24.45 -13.78 -14.08
C THR A 481 23.31 -14.24 -14.99
N PRO A 482 22.30 -13.41 -15.28
CA PRO A 482 21.16 -13.83 -16.09
C PRO A 482 21.55 -14.43 -17.44
N ALA A 483 21.09 -15.65 -17.69
CA ALA A 483 21.19 -16.40 -18.93
C ALA A 483 19.84 -17.10 -19.20
N VAL A 484 19.67 -17.75 -20.36
CA VAL A 484 18.39 -18.38 -20.77
C VAL A 484 17.80 -19.29 -19.69
N ASP A 485 18.65 -20.05 -19.00
CA ASP A 485 18.27 -20.97 -17.93
C ASP A 485 18.43 -20.36 -16.52
N SER A 486 18.51 -19.04 -16.37
CA SER A 486 18.50 -18.43 -15.03
C SER A 486 17.09 -18.40 -14.45
N PRO A 487 16.90 -18.48 -13.11
CA PRO A 487 15.58 -18.42 -12.50
C PRO A 487 14.88 -17.08 -12.80
N HIS A 488 13.69 -17.12 -13.38
CA HIS A 488 12.95 -15.91 -13.76
C HIS A 488 11.44 -16.12 -13.81
N LEU A 489 10.72 -15.01 -13.73
CA LEU A 489 9.28 -14.93 -13.96
C LEU A 489 9.02 -14.32 -15.33
N GLU A 490 8.15 -14.95 -16.12
CA GLU A 490 7.69 -14.46 -17.42
C GLU A 490 6.27 -13.91 -17.30
N TYR A 491 6.02 -12.70 -17.78
CA TYR A 491 4.70 -12.06 -17.81
C TYR A 491 4.32 -11.76 -19.26
N LEU A 492 3.22 -12.36 -19.73
CA LEU A 492 2.68 -12.08 -21.05
C LEU A 492 1.74 -10.90 -21.00
N PHE A 493 1.92 -9.97 -21.94
CA PHE A 493 1.02 -8.84 -22.11
C PHE A 493 0.87 -8.48 -23.58
N TYR A 494 -0.17 -7.71 -23.89
CA TYR A 494 -0.44 -7.19 -25.21
C TYR A 494 -0.39 -5.67 -25.19
N SER A 495 0.45 -5.07 -26.04
CA SER A 495 0.50 -3.62 -26.22
C SER A 495 -0.13 -3.24 -27.56
N PHE A 496 -1.02 -2.25 -27.52
CA PHE A 496 -1.58 -1.64 -28.73
C PHE A 496 -0.66 -0.54 -29.27
N SER A 497 0.23 -0.05 -28.43
CA SER A 497 1.13 1.07 -28.70
C SER A 497 2.55 0.61 -29.04
N THR A 498 3.30 1.51 -29.66
CA THR A 498 4.75 1.38 -29.84
C THR A 498 5.46 2.55 -29.21
N GLY A 499 6.73 2.37 -28.85
CA GLY A 499 7.59 3.45 -28.37
C GLY A 499 8.33 3.10 -27.09
N LYS A 500 8.86 4.13 -26.44
CA LYS A 500 9.59 3.98 -25.18
C LYS A 500 8.62 3.69 -24.05
N VAL A 501 8.91 2.67 -23.27
CA VAL A 501 8.14 2.29 -22.09
C VAL A 501 9.05 2.20 -20.86
N SER A 502 8.46 2.44 -19.69
CA SER A 502 9.14 2.28 -18.40
C SER A 502 8.47 1.15 -17.63
N THR A 503 9.24 0.14 -17.24
CA THR A 503 8.80 -0.91 -16.33
C THR A 503 9.14 -0.49 -14.91
N VAL A 504 8.12 -0.35 -14.06
CA VAL A 504 8.27 -0.01 -12.65
C VAL A 504 8.06 -1.25 -11.81
N LEU A 505 9.06 -1.63 -11.02
CA LEU A 505 8.98 -2.71 -10.03
C LEU A 505 8.82 -2.12 -8.63
N TYR A 506 7.90 -2.70 -7.86
CA TYR A 506 7.70 -2.40 -6.45
C TYR A 506 8.32 -3.53 -5.64
N ILE A 507 9.38 -3.21 -4.91
CA ILE A 507 10.19 -4.18 -4.16
C ILE A 507 10.04 -3.89 -2.66
N ALA A 508 10.09 -4.92 -1.83
CA ALA A 508 10.17 -4.75 -0.38
C ALA A 508 11.30 -3.77 0.00
N PRO A 509 11.19 -3.03 1.12
CA PRO A 509 12.24 -2.13 1.61
C PRO A 509 13.46 -2.88 2.20
N THR A 510 13.83 -4.01 1.61
CA THR A 510 14.97 -4.86 1.99
C THR A 510 16.27 -4.08 1.89
N LEU A 511 17.16 -4.27 2.88
CA LEU A 511 18.51 -3.69 2.93
C LEU A 511 19.56 -4.68 2.43
N ASN A 512 20.80 -4.23 2.22
CA ASN A 512 21.94 -5.11 1.96
C ASN A 512 22.33 -5.88 3.22
N PHE A 513 21.52 -6.86 3.60
CA PHE A 513 21.77 -7.68 4.77
C PHE A 513 23.04 -8.53 4.62
N LEU A 514 23.44 -8.85 3.37
CA LEU A 514 24.76 -9.39 3.07
C LEU A 514 25.77 -8.25 2.93
N PRO A 515 26.79 -8.17 3.79
CA PRO A 515 27.75 -7.08 3.74
C PRO A 515 28.62 -7.12 2.48
N ASN A 516 29.01 -5.94 2.01
CA ASN A 516 29.88 -5.74 0.83
C ASN A 516 29.32 -6.40 -0.44
N LYS A 517 27.99 -6.47 -0.57
CA LYS A 517 27.31 -6.88 -1.79
C LYS A 517 26.20 -5.89 -2.14
N PRO A 518 26.05 -5.49 -3.41
CA PRO A 518 24.85 -4.81 -3.85
C PRO A 518 23.66 -5.79 -3.89
N LEU A 519 22.44 -5.25 -3.87
CA LEU A 519 21.22 -5.99 -4.18
C LEU A 519 20.80 -5.66 -5.61
N ARG A 520 20.72 -6.64 -6.51
CA ARG A 520 20.41 -6.44 -7.93
C ARG A 520 19.29 -7.36 -8.41
N ILE A 521 18.65 -6.94 -9.49
CA ILE A 521 17.61 -7.69 -10.21
C ILE A 521 17.79 -7.50 -11.72
N GLY A 522 17.44 -8.50 -12.53
CA GLY A 522 17.46 -8.37 -13.99
C GLY A 522 16.07 -8.12 -14.54
N VAL A 523 15.96 -7.27 -15.56
CA VAL A 523 14.70 -7.02 -16.29
C VAL A 523 14.98 -7.06 -17.78
N SER A 524 14.18 -7.80 -18.55
CA SER A 524 14.20 -7.71 -20.01
C SER A 524 12.79 -7.72 -20.60
N LEU A 525 12.69 -7.21 -21.82
CA LEU A 525 11.52 -7.28 -22.66
C LEU A 525 11.81 -8.16 -23.88
N ASP A 526 10.91 -9.09 -24.17
CA ASP A 526 10.99 -10.06 -25.25
C ASP A 526 12.31 -10.84 -25.25
N ASN A 527 13.03 -10.82 -26.37
CA ASN A 527 14.31 -11.50 -26.54
C ASN A 527 15.51 -10.57 -26.30
N HIS A 528 15.30 -9.38 -25.72
CA HIS A 528 16.41 -8.48 -25.40
C HIS A 528 17.23 -9.01 -24.22
N SER A 529 18.51 -8.64 -24.19
CA SER A 529 19.41 -8.99 -23.09
C SER A 529 18.91 -8.42 -21.76
N PRO A 530 19.03 -9.16 -20.64
CA PRO A 530 18.68 -8.66 -19.30
C PRO A 530 19.44 -7.39 -18.93
N HIS A 531 18.71 -6.35 -18.57
CA HIS A 531 19.24 -5.15 -17.92
C HIS A 531 19.35 -5.43 -16.43
N ILE A 532 20.57 -5.52 -15.90
CA ILE A 532 20.82 -5.68 -14.47
C ILE A 532 20.71 -4.31 -13.81
N ILE A 533 19.79 -4.20 -12.84
CA ILE A 533 19.51 -2.98 -12.10
C ILE A 533 19.95 -3.20 -10.66
N THR A 534 20.72 -2.25 -10.14
CA THR A 534 21.08 -2.19 -8.72
C THR A 534 19.91 -1.59 -7.94
N ILE A 535 19.25 -2.41 -7.13
CA ILE A 535 18.19 -2.02 -6.20
C ILE A 535 18.79 -1.20 -5.06
N LEU A 536 19.89 -1.69 -4.49
CA LEU A 536 20.66 -1.01 -3.47
C LEU A 536 22.16 -1.14 -3.77
N PRO A 537 22.90 -0.02 -3.80
CA PRO A 537 24.35 -0.05 -4.01
C PRO A 537 25.04 -0.67 -2.81
N GLU A 538 26.22 -1.27 -3.03
CA GLU A 538 26.99 -2.01 -2.02
C GLU A 538 27.15 -1.25 -0.68
N HIS A 539 27.49 0.04 -0.74
CA HIS A 539 27.75 0.88 0.43
C HIS A 539 26.53 1.73 0.85
N TYR A 540 25.31 1.23 0.65
CA TYR A 540 24.10 1.92 1.07
C TYR A 540 23.99 1.99 2.60
N GLU A 541 23.83 3.19 3.14
CA GLU A 541 23.68 3.41 4.58
C GLU A 541 22.23 3.73 4.96
N ALA A 542 21.55 2.79 5.65
CA ALA A 542 20.23 3.00 6.26
C ALA A 542 20.37 3.79 7.58
N LEU A 543 20.55 5.10 7.46
CA LEU A 543 20.74 6.03 8.58
C LEU A 543 19.67 7.12 8.58
N ASP A 544 19.51 7.72 9.75
CA ASP A 544 18.60 8.85 10.02
C ASP A 544 18.84 10.03 9.06
N SER A 545 20.02 10.20 8.48
CA SER A 545 20.34 11.25 7.49
C SER A 545 20.02 10.89 6.02
N ASN A 546 19.73 9.61 5.73
CA ASN A 546 19.48 9.13 4.38
C ASN A 546 17.99 9.30 4.02
N THR A 547 17.70 10.27 3.16
CA THR A 547 16.33 10.59 2.73
C THR A 547 15.69 9.47 1.88
N ASP A 548 16.47 8.74 1.09
CA ASP A 548 15.97 7.60 0.31
C ASP A 548 15.53 6.46 1.24
N TRP A 549 16.30 6.17 2.30
CA TRP A 549 15.90 5.20 3.32
C TRP A 549 14.63 5.64 4.03
N GLN A 550 14.58 6.88 4.51
CA GLN A 550 13.41 7.44 5.18
C GLN A 550 12.16 7.34 4.30
N GLU A 551 12.26 7.66 3.02
CA GLU A 551 11.11 7.62 2.11
C GLU A 551 10.70 6.19 1.76
N THR A 552 11.67 5.27 1.65
CA THR A 552 11.44 3.85 1.43
C THR A 552 10.69 3.21 2.61
N VAL A 553 11.07 3.49 3.86
CA VAL A 553 10.38 2.91 5.04
C VAL A 553 9.02 3.58 5.31
N LYS A 554 8.86 4.87 4.99
CA LYS A 554 7.56 5.56 5.05
C LYS A 554 6.57 5.02 4.03
N ASN A 555 7.05 4.70 2.83
CA ASN A 555 6.23 4.13 1.76
C ASN A 555 6.09 2.62 1.85
N ASN A 556 6.92 1.94 2.65
CA ASN A 556 6.99 0.49 2.81
C ASN A 556 7.19 -0.27 1.48
N TYR A 557 7.86 0.36 0.52
CA TYR A 557 8.35 -0.24 -0.71
C TYR A 557 9.47 0.62 -1.31
N ARG A 558 10.24 0.01 -2.22
CA ARG A 558 11.19 0.69 -3.10
C ARG A 558 10.72 0.56 -4.55
N LYS A 559 10.81 1.65 -5.32
CA LYS A 559 10.52 1.67 -6.76
C LYS A 559 11.82 1.53 -7.55
N ILE A 560 11.83 0.61 -8.52
CA ILE A 560 12.92 0.46 -9.48
C ILE A 560 12.36 0.63 -10.88
N ILE A 561 13.06 1.37 -11.74
CA ILE A 561 12.61 1.69 -13.09
C ILE A 561 13.63 1.12 -14.09
N SER A 562 13.13 0.41 -15.10
CA SER A 562 13.89 0.09 -16.31
C SER A 562 13.18 0.65 -17.54
N HIS A 563 13.95 0.97 -18.57
CA HIS A 563 13.44 1.54 -19.80
C HIS A 563 13.62 0.55 -20.95
N HIS A 564 12.55 0.34 -21.71
CA HIS A 564 12.50 -0.57 -22.85
C HIS A 564 11.87 0.15 -24.05
N THR A 565 11.90 -0.49 -25.22
CA THR A 565 11.22 0.01 -26.41
C THR A 565 10.37 -1.11 -27.00
N ILE A 566 9.08 -0.82 -27.20
CA ILE A 566 8.13 -1.67 -27.93
C ILE A 566 8.16 -1.24 -29.40
N ASN A 567 8.58 -2.13 -30.28
CA ASN A 567 8.81 -1.82 -31.70
C ASN A 567 7.58 -2.07 -32.59
N HIS A 568 6.63 -2.87 -32.14
CA HIS A 568 5.42 -3.21 -32.87
C HIS A 568 4.29 -3.46 -31.86
N PRO A 569 3.02 -3.14 -32.19
CA PRO A 569 1.89 -3.61 -31.39
C PRO A 569 1.83 -5.14 -31.44
N GLY A 570 1.39 -5.76 -30.35
CA GLY A 570 1.30 -7.21 -30.28
C GLY A 570 1.55 -7.79 -28.90
N GLU A 571 1.79 -9.10 -28.89
CA GLU A 571 2.19 -9.84 -27.71
C GLU A 571 3.65 -9.56 -27.37
N HIS A 572 3.89 -9.30 -26.09
CA HIS A 572 5.21 -9.10 -25.52
C HIS A 572 5.37 -9.93 -24.26
N LYS A 573 6.63 -10.17 -23.90
CA LYS A 573 7.01 -10.88 -22.69
C LYS A 573 7.91 -10.00 -21.84
N LEU A 574 7.48 -9.68 -20.62
CA LEU A 574 8.35 -9.09 -19.61
C LEU A 574 8.98 -10.21 -18.78
N LEU A 575 10.30 -10.19 -18.61
CA LEU A 575 11.04 -11.17 -17.82
C LEU A 575 11.69 -10.49 -16.62
N ILE A 576 11.47 -11.05 -15.43
CA ILE A 576 12.06 -10.62 -14.17
C ILE A 576 13.02 -11.71 -13.70
N TRP A 577 14.32 -11.41 -13.76
CA TRP A 577 15.41 -12.35 -13.52
C TRP A 577 15.95 -12.22 -12.11
N MET A 578 16.16 -13.37 -11.46
CA MET A 578 16.94 -13.41 -10.24
C MET A 578 18.41 -13.08 -10.55
N VAL A 579 18.98 -12.14 -9.81
CA VAL A 579 20.43 -11.85 -9.81
C VAL A 579 20.98 -12.11 -8.43
N ASP A 580 20.53 -11.38 -7.42
CA ASP A 580 20.89 -11.61 -6.02
C ASP A 580 19.70 -12.24 -5.25
N PRO A 581 19.95 -13.05 -4.21
CA PRO A 581 18.91 -13.67 -3.37
C PRO A 581 18.17 -12.70 -2.46
#